data_AF-A0A8S9KKP0-F1
#
_entry.id   AF-A0A8S9KKP0-F1
#
_cell.length_a   1.000
_cell.length_b   1.000
_cell.length_c   1.000
_cell.angle_alpha   90.00
_cell.angle_beta   90.00
_cell.angle_gamma   90.00
#
_symmetry.space_group_name_H-M   'P 1'
#
loop_
_entity.id
_entity.type
_entity.pdbx_description
1 polymer ?
#
loop_
_entity_poly.entity_id
_entity_poly.type
_entity_poly.pdbx_seq_one_letter_code
_entity_poly.pdbx_strand_id
1 'polypeptide(L)'
;MASFDEETAKKLVTQVEFYFSDSNLPRDGFLRKEVSKSKDGLVSLPLVCSFSRMRNLLGLGNTKREDIPERIVEEVANLLRASEFLKVSDNGQRIGRGTKLCKLDKVLEQVHRRTIALAYYILQRNHS
;
A
#
# COMPACT_ATOMS: atom_id res chain seq x y z
N MET A 1 16.20 12.38 -8.51
CA MET A 1 14.77 12.72 -8.62
C MET A 1 14.24 12.11 -9.90
N ALA A 2 13.49 11.01 -9.82
CA ALA A 2 12.75 10.51 -10.98
C ALA A 2 11.30 10.85 -10.72
N SER A 3 10.98 12.14 -10.85
CA SER A 3 9.61 12.61 -10.74
C SER A 3 8.89 12.11 -11.99
N PHE A 4 8.11 11.04 -11.86
CA PHE A 4 7.14 10.71 -12.91
C PHE A 4 6.24 11.94 -13.10
N ASP A 5 5.85 12.20 -14.35
CA ASP A 5 4.84 13.21 -14.60
C ASP A 5 3.58 12.86 -13.79
N GLU A 6 2.87 13.86 -13.28
CA GLU A 6 1.65 13.67 -12.50
C GLU A 6 0.64 12.79 -13.27
N GLU A 7 0.58 12.94 -14.60
CA GLU A 7 -0.27 12.11 -15.43
C GLU A 7 0.13 10.62 -15.41
N THR A 8 1.43 10.36 -15.41
CA THR A 8 1.99 9.00 -15.46
C THR A 8 1.87 8.36 -14.09
N ALA A 9 2.13 9.12 -13.04
CA ALA A 9 1.91 8.73 -11.66
C ALA A 9 0.44 8.31 -11.43
N LYS A 10 -0.52 9.12 -11.88
CA LYS A 10 -1.94 8.78 -11.80
C LYS A 10 -2.27 7.49 -12.56
N LYS A 11 -1.78 7.34 -13.80
CA LYS A 11 -1.96 6.12 -14.60
C LYS A 11 -1.40 4.88 -13.89
N LEU A 12 -0.23 4.98 -13.26
CA LEU A 12 0.39 3.91 -12.48
C LEU A 12 -0.50 3.51 -11.29
N VAL A 13 -0.91 4.47 -10.47
CA VAL A 13 -1.77 4.21 -9.30
C VAL A 13 -3.08 3.54 -9.75
N THR A 14 -3.77 4.11 -10.75
CA THR A 14 -5.01 3.54 -11.28
C THR A 14 -4.84 2.13 -11.82
N GLN A 15 -3.72 1.81 -12.50
CA GLN A 15 -3.47 0.44 -12.96
C GLN A 15 -3.25 -0.53 -11.81
N VAL A 16 -2.50 -0.15 -10.78
CA VAL A 16 -2.28 -0.99 -9.60
C VAL A 16 -3.60 -1.20 -8.86
N GLU A 17 -4.38 -0.14 -8.64
CA GLU A 17 -5.73 -0.24 -8.06
C GLU A 17 -6.65 -1.15 -8.88
N PHE A 18 -6.58 -1.08 -10.21
CA PHE A 18 -7.33 -1.96 -11.09
C PHE A 18 -6.94 -3.43 -10.91
N TYR A 19 -5.64 -3.74 -10.79
CA TYR A 19 -5.20 -5.12 -10.56
C TYR A 19 -5.75 -5.71 -9.27
N PHE A 20 -5.77 -4.90 -8.21
CA PHE A 20 -6.26 -5.27 -6.89
C PHE A 20 -7.76 -5.03 -6.69
N SER A 21 -8.47 -4.55 -7.72
CA SER A 21 -9.92 -4.34 -7.68
C SER A 21 -10.67 -5.66 -7.49
N ASP A 22 -11.84 -5.59 -6.87
CA ASP A 22 -12.72 -6.76 -6.68
C ASP A 22 -13.18 -7.39 -8.01
N SER A 23 -13.11 -6.66 -9.12
CA SER A 23 -13.44 -7.19 -10.45
C SER A 23 -12.30 -7.98 -11.08
N ASN A 24 -11.04 -7.60 -10.83
CA ASN A 24 -9.87 -8.23 -11.45
C ASN A 24 -9.25 -9.32 -10.57
N LEU A 25 -9.11 -9.08 -9.26
CA LEU A 25 -8.45 -10.00 -8.34
C LEU A 25 -9.03 -11.43 -8.36
N PRO A 26 -10.36 -11.67 -8.36
CA PRO A 26 -10.90 -13.03 -8.42
C PRO A 26 -10.74 -13.68 -9.80
N ARG A 27 -10.64 -12.86 -10.86
CA ARG A 27 -10.48 -13.29 -12.25
C ARG A 27 -9.03 -13.63 -12.59
N ASP A 28 -8.08 -12.92 -11.98
CA ASP A 28 -6.65 -13.13 -12.17
C ASP A 28 -6.12 -14.21 -11.21
N GLY A 29 -6.00 -15.43 -11.75
CA GLY A 29 -5.55 -16.59 -10.97
C GLY A 29 -4.11 -16.46 -10.43
N PHE A 30 -3.27 -15.61 -11.03
CA PHE A 30 -1.90 -15.39 -10.58
C PHE A 30 -1.89 -14.46 -9.35
N LEU A 31 -2.50 -13.28 -9.45
CA LEU A 31 -2.62 -12.34 -8.33
C LEU A 31 -3.36 -12.97 -7.15
N ARG A 32 -4.44 -13.72 -7.41
CA ARG A 32 -5.20 -14.41 -6.35
C ARG A 32 -4.32 -15.40 -5.58
N LYS A 33 -3.52 -16.19 -6.29
CA LYS A 33 -2.59 -17.15 -5.66
C LYS A 33 -1.51 -16.43 -4.86
N GLU A 34 -0.94 -15.37 -5.40
CA GLU A 34 0.15 -14.64 -4.74
C GLU A 34 -0.34 -13.92 -3.47
N VAL A 35 -1.52 -13.28 -3.52
CA VAL A 35 -2.17 -12.69 -2.34
C VAL A 35 -2.52 -13.76 -1.31
N SER A 36 -3.05 -14.91 -1.74
CA SER A 36 -3.40 -16.02 -0.83
C SER A 36 -2.19 -16.74 -0.24
N LYS A 37 -1.02 -16.67 -0.90
CA LYS A 37 0.23 -17.26 -0.44
C LYS A 37 0.85 -16.47 0.70
N SER A 38 0.65 -15.15 0.70
CA SER A 38 1.08 -14.27 1.79
C SER A 38 -0.01 -14.18 2.86
N LYS A 39 0.33 -14.49 4.12
CA LYS A 39 -0.60 -14.33 5.25
C LYS A 39 -1.15 -12.90 5.37
N ASP A 40 -0.34 -11.91 5.00
CA ASP A 40 -0.69 -10.49 5.04
C ASP A 40 -1.39 -9.98 3.77
N GLY A 41 -1.62 -10.84 2.77
CA GLY A 41 -2.18 -10.43 1.47
C GLY A 41 -1.28 -9.49 0.67
N LEU A 42 0.02 -9.46 0.98
CA LEU A 42 1.02 -8.63 0.33
C LEU A 42 1.72 -9.36 -0.82
N VAL A 43 2.03 -8.60 -1.86
CA VAL A 43 2.61 -9.04 -3.13
C VAL A 43 3.87 -8.22 -3.39
N SER A 44 4.91 -8.81 -3.96
CA SER A 44 6.16 -8.06 -4.21
C SER A 44 5.94 -6.94 -5.23
N LEU A 45 6.33 -5.71 -4.90
CA LEU A 45 6.20 -4.56 -5.80
C LEU A 45 7.00 -4.75 -7.11
N PRO A 46 8.24 -5.28 -7.10
CA PRO A 46 8.97 -5.61 -8.33
C PRO A 46 8.23 -6.62 -9.23
N LEU A 47 7.42 -7.50 -8.64
CA LEU A 47 6.62 -8.45 -9.40
C LEU A 47 5.50 -7.73 -10.17
N VAL A 48 4.79 -6.82 -9.50
CA VAL A 48 3.75 -6.00 -10.13
C VAL A 48 4.36 -5.07 -11.18
N CYS A 49 5.51 -4.45 -10.89
CA CYS A 49 6.25 -3.64 -11.87
C CYS A 49 6.69 -4.44 -13.09
N SER A 50 6.88 -5.76 -12.97
CA SER A 50 7.18 -6.64 -14.09
C SER A 50 5.99 -6.94 -14.99
N PHE A 51 4.76 -6.50 -14.68
CA PHE A 51 3.61 -6.74 -15.53
C PHE A 51 3.67 -5.90 -16.81
N SER A 52 3.15 -6.43 -17.92
CA SER A 52 3.25 -5.79 -19.24
C SER A 52 2.76 -4.34 -19.25
N ARG A 53 1.67 -4.02 -18.51
CA ARG A 53 1.16 -2.64 -18.43
C ARG A 53 2.03 -1.73 -17.55
N MET A 54 2.54 -2.24 -16.43
CA MET A 54 3.43 -1.48 -15.55
C MET A 54 4.76 -1.19 -16.22
N ARG A 55 5.35 -2.17 -16.89
CA ARG A 55 6.56 -2.02 -17.70
C ARG A 55 6.40 -0.94 -18.77
N ASN A 56 5.26 -0.91 -19.44
CA ASN A 56 4.96 0.10 -20.45
C ASN A 56 4.87 1.52 -19.84
N LEU A 57 4.19 1.66 -18.71
CA LEU A 57 4.08 2.94 -18.01
C LEU A 57 5.39 3.44 -17.39
N LEU A 58 6.21 2.52 -16.89
CA LEU A 58 7.52 2.82 -16.29
C LEU A 58 8.63 3.00 -17.34
N GLY A 59 8.35 2.74 -18.62
CA GLY A 59 9.38 2.70 -19.67
C GLY A 59 10.41 1.58 -19.50
N LEU A 60 10.14 0.61 -18.62
CA LEU A 60 11.00 -0.54 -18.34
C LEU A 60 10.69 -1.66 -19.34
N GLY A 61 11.21 -1.58 -20.58
CA GLY A 61 10.87 -2.44 -21.72
C GLY A 61 10.54 -3.92 -21.41
N ASN A 62 11.50 -4.83 -21.63
CA ASN A 62 11.34 -6.26 -21.32
C ASN A 62 12.13 -6.67 -20.07
N THR A 63 12.26 -5.73 -19.14
CA THR A 63 13.02 -5.88 -17.90
C THR A 63 12.32 -6.86 -16.97
N LYS A 64 13.07 -7.83 -16.44
CA LYS A 64 12.56 -8.82 -15.46
C LYS A 64 12.47 -8.17 -14.07
N ARG A 65 11.66 -8.77 -13.18
CA ARG A 65 11.48 -8.34 -11.78
C ARG A 65 12.78 -8.15 -10.97
N GLU A 66 13.85 -8.84 -11.36
CA GLU A 66 15.17 -8.82 -10.71
C GLU A 66 16.07 -7.66 -11.17
N ASP A 67 15.78 -7.09 -12.35
CA ASP A 67 16.55 -6.00 -12.96
C ASP A 67 15.84 -4.65 -12.79
N ILE A 68 14.73 -4.62 -12.04
CA ILE A 68 14.02 -3.37 -11.75
C ILE A 68 14.84 -2.59 -10.71
N PRO A 69 15.31 -1.38 -11.05
CA PRO A 69 16.08 -0.59 -10.11
C PRO A 69 15.25 -0.24 -8.88
N GLU A 70 15.84 -0.42 -7.70
CA GLU A 70 15.18 -0.20 -6.40
C GLU A 70 14.59 1.20 -6.28
N ARG A 71 15.28 2.19 -6.87
CA ARG A 71 14.79 3.57 -6.98
C ARG A 71 13.39 3.69 -7.61
N ILE A 72 13.07 2.93 -8.65
CA ILE A 72 11.74 2.97 -9.28
C ILE A 72 10.70 2.32 -8.37
N VAL A 73 11.08 1.24 -7.68
CA VAL A 73 10.24 0.55 -6.70
C VAL A 73 9.87 1.50 -5.57
N GLU A 74 10.82 2.26 -5.04
CA GLU A 74 10.59 3.27 -4.00
C GLU A 74 9.67 4.41 -4.47
N GLU A 75 9.87 4.93 -5.68
CA GLU A 75 9.03 6.00 -6.23
C GLU A 75 7.58 5.52 -6.42
N VAL A 76 7.38 4.33 -7.00
CA VAL A 76 6.05 3.72 -7.11
C VAL A 76 5.45 3.45 -5.73
N ALA A 77 6.25 2.96 -4.77
CA ALA A 77 5.80 2.76 -3.40
C ALA A 77 5.33 4.07 -2.75
N ASN A 78 6.03 5.18 -2.99
CA ASN A 78 5.66 6.50 -2.48
C ASN A 78 4.35 7.01 -3.11
N LEU A 79 4.17 6.83 -4.42
CA LEU A 79 2.91 7.13 -5.12
C LEU A 79 1.74 6.32 -4.56
N LEU A 80 1.96 5.02 -4.31
CA LEU A 80 0.94 4.13 -3.77
C LEU A 80 0.65 4.42 -2.29
N ARG A 81 1.64 4.90 -1.50
CA ARG A 81 1.43 5.37 -0.12
C ARG A 81 0.52 6.59 -0.03
N ALA A 82 0.45 7.40 -1.09
CA ALA A 82 -0.50 8.50 -1.18
C ALA A 82 -1.94 8.03 -1.48
N SER A 83 -2.13 6.79 -1.97
CA SER A 83 -3.47 6.20 -2.20
C SER A 83 -3.98 5.50 -0.93
N GLU A 84 -5.28 5.64 -0.67
CA GLU A 84 -5.95 5.01 0.49
C GLU A 84 -6.42 3.57 0.22
N PHE A 85 -6.38 3.10 -1.03
CA PHE A 85 -6.92 1.79 -1.42
C PHE A 85 -5.93 0.63 -1.22
N LEU A 86 -4.63 0.94 -1.21
CA LEU A 86 -3.56 -0.05 -1.22
C LEU A 86 -2.70 0.10 0.03
N LYS A 87 -2.23 -1.03 0.57
CA LYS A 87 -1.26 -1.05 1.68
C LYS A 87 0.12 -1.32 1.11
N VAL A 88 1.07 -0.46 1.43
CA VAL A 88 2.49 -0.65 1.13
C VAL A 88 3.22 -1.10 2.41
N SER A 89 4.12 -2.06 2.29
CA SER A 89 4.98 -2.50 3.40
C SER A 89 5.94 -1.39 3.83
N ASP A 90 6.41 -1.42 5.08
CA ASP A 90 7.41 -0.46 5.60
C ASP A 90 8.67 -0.39 4.74
N ASN A 91 9.18 -1.55 4.28
CA ASN A 91 10.33 -1.63 3.39
C ASN A 91 10.06 -1.12 1.95
N GLY A 92 8.83 -0.76 1.59
CA GLY A 92 8.49 -0.30 0.23
C GLY A 92 8.54 -1.38 -0.86
N GLN A 93 8.96 -2.60 -0.54
CA GLN A 93 9.15 -3.69 -1.51
C GLN A 93 7.92 -4.55 -1.75
N ARG A 94 6.83 -4.35 -0.99
CA ARG A 94 5.60 -5.15 -1.09
C ARG A 94 4.35 -4.30 -1.00
N ILE A 95 3.31 -4.67 -1.74
CA ILE A 95 2.01 -4.00 -1.83
C ILE A 95 0.86 -5.00 -1.74
N GLY A 96 -0.28 -4.61 -1.18
CA GLY A 96 -1.46 -5.48 -1.12
C GLY A 96 -2.76 -4.70 -1.00
N ARG A 97 -3.89 -5.42 -0.98
CA ARG A 97 -5.21 -4.78 -0.80
C ARG A 97 -5.32 -4.18 0.61
N GLY A 98 -5.75 -2.93 0.67
CA GLY A 98 -6.08 -2.23 1.91
C GLY A 98 -7.44 -2.61 2.49
N THR A 99 -8.03 -3.77 2.17
CA THR A 99 -9.46 -4.06 2.40
C THR A 99 -9.94 -4.04 3.86
N LYS A 100 -9.12 -3.75 4.86
CA LYS A 100 -9.60 -3.63 6.24
C LYS A 100 -8.70 -2.90 7.24
N LEU A 101 -7.82 -1.98 6.81
CA LEU A 101 -6.87 -1.34 7.74
C LEU A 101 -6.87 0.19 7.77
N CYS A 102 -7.81 0.88 7.09
CA CYS A 102 -7.88 2.35 7.13
C CYS A 102 -8.89 2.93 8.14
N LYS A 103 -9.43 2.14 9.10
CA LYS A 103 -10.31 2.70 10.15
C LYS A 103 -9.84 2.52 11.58
N LEU A 104 -8.74 1.81 11.87
CA LEU A 104 -8.35 1.53 13.25
C LEU A 104 -7.07 2.25 13.70
N ASP A 105 -6.03 2.35 12.86
CA ASP A 105 -4.75 2.95 13.28
C ASP A 105 -4.82 4.47 13.48
N LYS A 106 -5.44 5.21 12.55
CA LYS A 106 -5.61 6.67 12.70
C LYS A 106 -6.62 7.06 13.80
N VAL A 107 -7.53 6.15 14.20
CA VAL A 107 -8.50 6.40 15.27
C VAL A 107 -7.87 6.15 16.65
N LEU A 108 -7.00 5.15 16.78
CA LEU A 108 -6.29 4.89 18.04
C LEU A 108 -5.35 6.03 18.43
N GLU A 109 -4.66 6.66 17.48
CA GLU A 109 -3.76 7.78 17.81
C GLU A 109 -4.52 9.07 18.18
N GLN A 110 -5.69 9.32 17.58
CA GLN A 110 -6.52 10.47 17.94
C GLN A 110 -7.27 10.32 19.28
N VAL A 111 -7.55 9.09 19.73
CA VAL A 111 -8.30 8.85 20.98
C VAL A 111 -7.38 8.90 22.22
N HIS A 112 -6.08 8.65 22.09
CA HIS A 112 -5.16 8.64 23.24
C HIS A 112 -4.89 10.01 23.90
N ARG A 113 -5.32 11.14 23.30
CA ARG A 113 -5.14 12.47 23.92
C ARG A 113 -6.29 12.94 24.83
N ARG A 114 -7.42 12.23 24.87
CA ARG A 114 -8.60 12.65 25.68
C ARG A 114 -8.96 11.70 26.82
N THR A 115 -8.63 10.42 26.72
CA THR A 115 -9.05 9.43 27.73
C THR A 115 -8.18 9.43 29.00
N ILE A 116 -6.90 9.76 28.89
CA ILE A 116 -5.97 9.73 30.05
C ILE A 116 -6.28 10.86 31.05
N ALA A 117 -6.83 11.99 30.60
CA ALA A 117 -7.18 13.10 31.50
C ALA A 117 -8.35 12.77 32.44
N LEU A 118 -9.34 11.99 31.99
CA LEU A 118 -10.50 11.62 32.80
C LEU A 118 -10.16 10.51 33.82
N ALA A 119 -9.29 9.58 33.46
CA ALA A 119 -8.83 8.54 34.38
C ALA A 119 -8.01 9.10 35.56
N TYR A 120 -7.22 10.15 35.34
CA TYR A 120 -6.47 10.81 36.41
C TYR A 120 -7.36 11.60 37.38
N TYR A 121 -8.46 12.19 36.89
CA TYR A 121 -9.34 13.03 37.70
C TYR A 121 -10.20 12.23 38.70
N ILE A 122 -10.54 10.98 38.36
CA ILE A 122 -11.37 10.11 39.23
C ILE A 122 -10.53 9.50 40.36
N LEU A 123 -9.22 9.31 40.17
CA LEU A 123 -8.31 8.76 41.18
C LEU A 123 -7.88 9.77 42.26
N GLN A 124 -7.90 11.08 41.98
CA GLN A 124 -7.58 12.11 42.99
C GLN A 124 -8.75 12.49 43.91
N ARG A 125 -9.98 12.04 43.64
CA ARG A 125 -11.18 12.43 44.41
C ARG A 125 -11.63 11.42 45.47
N ASN A 126 -10.95 10.27 45.59
CA ASN A 126 -11.24 9.22 46.59
C ASN A 126 -10.24 9.19 47.75
N HIS A 127 -9.55 10.30 48.02
CA HIS A 127 -8.69 10.44 49.19
C HIS A 127 -8.87 11.83 49.81
N SER A 128 -10.05 12.07 50.40
CA SER A 128 -10.31 13.11 51.41
C SER A 128 -11.52 12.69 52.24
#